data_AF-A0A4Q7CQV8-F1
#
_entry.id   AF-A0A4Q7CQV8-F1
#
_cell.length_a   1.000
_cell.length_b   1.000
_cell.length_c   1.000
_cell.angle_alpha   90.00
_cell.angle_beta   90.00
_cell.angle_gamma   90.00
#
_symmetry.space_group_name_H-M   'P 1'
#
loop_
_entity.id
_entity.type
_entity.pdbx_description
1 polymer ?
#
loop_
_entity_poly.entity_id
_entity_poly.type
_entity_poly.pdbx_seq_one_letter_code
_entity_poly.pdbx_strand_id
1 'polypeptide(L)'
;MSVSIYYQTKEKPLTSVKNAKEIPSEATIIWYDLNEPTEKESDELLNRFDFNPLEMDDTIHANPRAKYKAYDNYQNIVFHTIAPRDYEIEVLNIFIINNILITYHHNVIR
;
A
#
# COMPACT_ATOMS: atom_id res chain seq x y z
N MET A 1 3.79 6.28 13.40
CA MET A 1 3.59 6.81 12.03
C MET A 1 2.72 5.78 11.34
N SER A 2 1.62 6.22 10.74
CA SER A 2 0.70 5.37 9.96
C SER A 2 1.36 4.87 8.67
N VAL A 3 2.33 5.62 8.15
CA VAL A 3 3.16 5.21 7.01
C VAL A 3 4.46 4.58 7.50
N SER A 4 4.71 3.36 7.06
CA SER A 4 5.97 2.63 7.24
C SER A 4 6.65 2.39 5.89
N ILE A 5 7.98 2.47 5.88
CA ILE A 5 8.77 2.31 4.65
C ILE A 5 9.79 1.20 4.87
N TYR A 6 9.77 0.23 3.98
CA TYR A 6 10.71 -0.88 3.96
C TYR A 6 11.40 -0.98 2.60
N TYR A 7 12.58 -1.56 2.59
CA TYR A 7 13.25 -1.98 1.35
C TYR A 7 13.97 -3.30 1.56
N GLN A 8 14.25 -3.99 0.47
CA GLN A 8 15.12 -5.16 0.43
C GLN A 8 16.15 -4.98 -0.68
N THR A 9 17.36 -5.51 -0.49
CA THR A 9 18.35 -5.69 -1.56
C THR A 9 18.72 -7.17 -1.69
N LYS A 10 19.61 -7.50 -2.62
CA LYS A 10 20.14 -8.88 -2.72
C LYS A 10 20.92 -9.31 -1.47
N GLU A 11 21.48 -8.36 -0.73
CA GLU A 11 22.37 -8.61 0.41
C GLU A 11 21.70 -8.32 1.76
N LYS A 12 20.73 -7.40 1.78
CA LYS A 12 20.02 -7.01 2.99
C LYS A 12 18.58 -7.53 2.95
N PRO A 13 18.12 -8.19 4.02
CA PRO A 13 16.72 -8.56 4.15
C PRO A 13 15.85 -7.30 4.26
N LEU A 14 14.53 -7.50 4.27
CA LEU A 14 13.57 -6.42 4.44
C LEU A 14 13.91 -5.56 5.66
N THR A 15 14.21 -4.29 5.42
CA THR A 15 14.74 -3.33 6.39
C THR A 15 13.89 -2.07 6.39
N SER A 16 13.52 -1.56 7.56
CA SER A 16 12.75 -0.32 7.70
C SER A 16 13.63 0.93 7.64
N VAL A 17 13.13 2.00 7.02
CA VAL A 17 13.76 3.33 7.01
C VAL A 17 12.75 4.40 7.42
N LYS A 18 13.24 5.57 7.87
CA LYS A 18 12.35 6.69 8.24
C LYS A 18 12.00 7.56 7.05
N ASN A 19 12.90 7.69 6.08
CA ASN A 19 12.71 8.52 4.91
C ASN A 19 12.99 7.74 3.61
N ALA A 20 12.17 7.94 2.60
CA ALA A 20 12.37 7.33 1.28
C ALA A 20 13.73 7.68 0.63
N LYS A 21 14.36 8.78 1.01
CA LYS A 21 15.72 9.16 0.57
C LYS A 21 16.82 8.22 1.07
N GLU A 22 16.55 7.44 2.12
CA GLU A 22 17.49 6.47 2.68
C GLU A 22 17.44 5.13 1.92
N ILE A 23 16.50 4.96 0.99
CA ILE A 23 16.39 3.75 0.18
C ILE A 23 17.55 3.71 -0.82
N PRO A 24 18.35 2.64 -0.83
CA PRO A 24 19.46 2.52 -1.77
C PRO A 24 18.96 2.26 -3.19
N SER A 25 19.74 2.69 -4.19
CA SER A 25 19.40 2.54 -5.61
C SER A 25 19.26 1.08 -6.07
N GLU A 26 19.95 0.17 -5.39
CA GLU A 26 19.96 -1.27 -5.64
C GLU A 26 18.81 -2.02 -4.95
N ALA A 27 17.84 -1.31 -4.35
CA ALA A 27 16.65 -1.91 -3.77
C ALA A 27 15.89 -2.76 -4.79
N THR A 28 15.74 -4.04 -4.49
CA THR A 28 15.01 -5.00 -5.32
C THR A 28 13.52 -5.00 -5.00
N ILE A 29 13.15 -4.56 -3.80
CA ILE A 29 11.76 -4.30 -3.37
C ILE A 29 11.77 -3.03 -2.54
N ILE A 30 10.78 -2.17 -2.76
CA ILE A 30 10.45 -1.03 -1.91
C ILE A 30 9.01 -1.23 -1.48
N TRP A 31 8.73 -1.17 -0.19
CA TRP A 31 7.39 -1.36 0.34
C TRP A 31 6.98 -0.16 1.19
N TYR A 32 5.91 0.51 0.75
CA TYR A 32 5.20 1.50 1.54
C TYR A 32 3.95 0.85 2.15
N ASP A 33 3.85 0.87 3.47
CA ASP A 33 2.69 0.38 4.19
C ASP A 33 1.95 1.56 4.82
N LEU A 34 0.70 1.77 4.43
CA LEU A 34 -0.20 2.77 4.97
C LEU A 34 -1.23 2.07 5.85
N ASN A 35 -0.94 2.07 7.14
CA ASN A 35 -1.76 1.49 8.18
C ASN A 35 -2.51 2.61 8.91
N GLU A 36 -3.82 2.68 8.70
CA GLU A 36 -4.68 3.73 9.26
C GLU A 36 -4.15 5.15 8.91
N PRO A 37 -3.84 5.45 7.63
CA PRO A 37 -3.29 6.74 7.25
C PRO A 37 -4.32 7.85 7.44
N THR A 38 -3.83 9.05 7.76
CA THR A 38 -4.63 10.25 7.64
C THR A 38 -4.93 10.56 6.17
N GLU A 39 -5.98 11.33 5.92
CA GLU A 39 -6.33 11.82 4.58
C GLU A 39 -5.13 12.52 3.91
N LYS A 40 -4.42 13.34 4.68
CA LYS A 40 -3.19 14.02 4.24
C LYS A 40 -2.07 13.04 3.83
N GLU A 41 -1.83 12.00 4.62
CA GLU A 41 -0.79 10.99 4.30
C GLU A 41 -1.17 10.16 3.08
N SER A 42 -2.46 9.88 2.93
CA SER A 42 -3.04 9.21 1.77
C SER A 42 -2.79 10.05 0.51
N ASP A 43 -3.16 11.34 0.55
CA ASP A 43 -2.94 12.27 -0.55
C ASP A 43 -1.44 12.43 -0.88
N GLU A 44 -0.59 12.63 0.12
CA GLU A 44 0.84 12.85 -0.09
C GLU A 44 1.53 11.67 -0.76
N LEU A 45 1.16 10.43 -0.41
CA LEU A 45 1.80 9.25 -0.99
C LEU A 45 1.15 8.84 -2.31
N LEU A 46 -0.19 8.80 -2.36
CA LEU A 46 -0.90 8.27 -3.52
C LEU A 46 -0.80 9.20 -4.73
N ASN A 47 -0.79 10.52 -4.53
CA ASN A 47 -0.60 11.49 -5.62
C ASN A 47 0.82 11.45 -6.22
N ARG A 48 1.78 10.74 -5.61
CA ARG A 48 3.10 10.52 -6.22
C ARG A 48 3.07 9.49 -7.34
N PHE A 49 1.98 8.75 -7.45
CA PHE A 49 1.80 7.69 -8.44
C PHE A 49 0.62 8.04 -9.36
N ASP A 50 0.73 7.64 -10.62
CA ASP A 50 -0.29 7.91 -11.64
C ASP A 50 -1.41 6.85 -11.59
N PHE A 51 -2.09 6.78 -10.45
CA PHE A 51 -3.20 5.85 -10.24
C PHE A 51 -4.49 6.35 -10.89
N ASN A 52 -5.36 5.42 -11.28
CA ASN A 52 -6.68 5.79 -11.75
C ASN A 52 -7.47 6.52 -10.63
N PRO A 53 -8.05 7.71 -10.90
CA PRO A 53 -8.73 8.49 -9.87
C PRO A 53 -9.88 7.75 -9.17
N LEU A 54 -10.62 6.90 -9.88
CA LEU A 54 -11.71 6.11 -9.29
C LEU A 54 -11.19 5.00 -8.37
N GLU A 55 -10.04 4.39 -8.70
CA GLU A 55 -9.41 3.43 -7.80
C GLU A 55 -8.95 4.11 -6.51
N MET A 56 -8.53 5.36 -6.60
CA MET A 56 -8.09 6.10 -5.42
C MET A 56 -9.22 6.56 -4.54
N ASP A 57 -10.29 7.08 -5.15
CA ASP A 57 -11.51 7.41 -4.44
C ASP A 57 -12.09 6.19 -3.71
N ASP A 58 -12.15 5.04 -4.39
CA ASP A 58 -12.61 3.78 -3.79
C ASP A 58 -11.70 3.34 -2.62
N THR A 59 -10.37 3.43 -2.77
CA THR A 59 -9.42 3.04 -1.72
C THR A 59 -9.48 3.95 -0.49
N ILE A 60 -9.60 5.26 -0.68
CA ILE A 60 -9.55 6.25 0.42
C ILE A 60 -10.92 6.40 1.10
N HIS A 61 -12.02 6.36 0.34
CA HIS A 61 -13.33 6.74 0.85
C HIS A 61 -14.33 5.57 0.97
N ALA A 62 -13.96 4.36 0.54
CA ALA A 62 -14.86 3.21 0.52
C ALA A 62 -14.18 1.88 0.90
N ASN A 63 -14.94 0.79 0.74
CA ASN A 63 -14.49 -0.59 0.88
C ASN A 63 -14.61 -1.29 -0.48
N PRO A 64 -13.57 -1.23 -1.33
CA PRO A 64 -13.62 -1.81 -2.66
C PRO A 64 -13.81 -3.33 -2.58
N ARG A 65 -14.49 -3.89 -3.59
CA ARG A 65 -14.65 -5.35 -3.72
C ARG A 65 -13.30 -6.01 -3.96
N ALA A 66 -13.12 -7.21 -3.40
CA ALA A 66 -11.97 -8.04 -3.70
C ALA A 66 -11.83 -8.25 -5.22
N LYS A 67 -10.66 -7.91 -5.75
CA LYS A 67 -10.42 -7.89 -7.20
C LYS A 67 -8.93 -7.99 -7.50
N TYR A 68 -8.64 -8.38 -8.73
CA TYR A 68 -7.37 -8.13 -9.38
C TYR A 68 -7.63 -7.32 -10.65
N LYS A 69 -6.86 -6.26 -10.85
CA LYS A 69 -6.91 -5.45 -12.06
C LYS A 69 -5.50 -5.04 -12.47
N ALA A 70 -5.14 -5.38 -13.69
CA ALA A 70 -3.91 -4.90 -14.33
C ALA A 70 -4.22 -3.63 -15.12
N TYR A 71 -3.48 -2.57 -14.83
CA TYR A 71 -3.39 -1.34 -15.63
C TYR A 71 -2.06 -1.33 -16.39
N ASP A 72 -1.91 -0.42 -17.36
CA ASP A 72 -0.68 -0.33 -18.16
C ASP A 72 0.57 -0.05 -17.29
N ASN A 73 0.40 0.76 -16.23
CA ASN A 73 1.50 1.24 -15.40
C ASN A 73 1.61 0.56 -14.02
N TYR A 74 0.59 -0.20 -13.60
CA TYR A 74 0.53 -0.79 -12.26
C TYR A 74 -0.49 -1.92 -12.16
N GLN A 75 -0.43 -2.69 -11.09
CA GLN A 75 -1.44 -3.69 -10.75
C GLN A 75 -2.12 -3.30 -9.45
N ASN A 76 -3.45 -3.42 -9.39
CA ASN A 76 -4.24 -3.29 -8.16
C ASN A 76 -4.79 -4.66 -7.76
N ILE A 77 -4.56 -5.07 -6.53
CA ILE A 77 -5.16 -6.24 -5.90
C ILE A 77 -5.86 -5.79 -4.63
N VAL A 78 -7.11 -6.20 -4.44
CA VAL A 78 -7.86 -5.97 -3.22
C VAL A 78 -8.14 -7.31 -2.57
N PHE A 79 -7.64 -7.50 -1.34
CA PHE A 79 -7.96 -8.64 -0.50
C PHE A 79 -8.95 -8.23 0.59
N HIS A 80 -9.81 -9.18 0.94
CA HIS A 80 -10.68 -9.08 2.11
C HIS A 80 -10.19 -10.09 3.15
N THR A 81 -10.14 -9.64 4.40
CA THR A 81 -10.02 -10.50 5.57
C THR A 81 -11.20 -10.26 6.49
N ILE A 82 -11.42 -11.16 7.43
CA ILE A 82 -12.54 -11.10 8.37
C ILE A 82 -11.96 -10.83 9.75
N ALA A 83 -12.35 -9.72 10.36
CA ALA A 83 -11.92 -9.37 11.72
C ALA A 83 -12.43 -10.42 12.71
N PRO A 84 -11.56 -11.06 13.52
CA PRO A 84 -11.98 -12.15 14.42
C PRO A 84 -12.96 -11.71 15.52
N ARG A 85 -13.04 -10.40 15.80
CA ARG A 85 -13.80 -9.86 16.94
C ARG A 85 -15.28 -9.70 16.63
N ASP A 86 -15.60 -9.14 15.47
CA ASP A 86 -16.95 -8.72 15.07
C ASP A 86 -17.35 -9.25 13.67
N TYR A 87 -16.48 -10.02 13.01
CA TYR A 87 -16.69 -10.59 11.68
C TYR A 87 -16.90 -9.54 10.57
N GLU A 88 -16.49 -8.30 10.82
CA GLU A 88 -16.48 -7.25 9.82
C GLU A 88 -15.42 -7.52 8.75
N ILE A 89 -15.68 -7.02 7.54
CA ILE A 89 -14.75 -7.13 6.43
C ILE A 89 -13.67 -6.06 6.58
N GLU A 90 -12.42 -6.48 6.65
CA GLU A 90 -11.26 -5.60 6.53
C GLU A 90 -10.68 -5.70 5.13
N VAL A 91 -10.37 -4.54 4.54
CA VAL A 91 -9.89 -4.43 3.17
C VAL A 91 -8.40 -4.10 3.15
N LEU A 92 -7.62 -4.94 2.47
CA LEU A 92 -6.23 -4.68 2.12
C LEU A 92 -6.15 -4.33 0.63
N ASN A 93 -5.87 -3.07 0.34
CA ASN A 93 -5.56 -2.61 -1.01
C ASN A 93 -4.06 -2.78 -1.25
N ILE A 94 -3.69 -3.34 -2.40
CA ILE A 94 -2.31 -3.60 -2.78
C ILE A 94 -2.07 -3.04 -4.17
N PHE A 95 -1.11 -2.13 -4.29
CA PHE A 95 -0.64 -1.62 -5.57
C PHE A 95 0.78 -2.08 -5.82
N ILE A 96 1.04 -2.56 -7.03
CA ILE A 96 2.36 -3.03 -7.46
C ILE A 96 2.80 -2.23 -8.68
N ILE A 97 3.94 -1.53 -8.56
CA ILE A 97 4.54 -0.71 -9.61
C ILE A 97 6.03 -1.07 -9.71
N ASN A 98 6.42 -1.83 -10.75
CA ASN A 98 7.79 -2.34 -10.89
C ASN A 98 8.26 -3.10 -9.64
N ASN A 99 9.23 -2.57 -8.90
CA ASN A 99 9.72 -3.10 -7.62
C ASN A 99 9.08 -2.46 -6.39
N ILE A 100 8.09 -1.58 -6.57
CA ILE A 100 7.39 -0.89 -5.50
C ILE A 100 6.09 -1.65 -5.18
N LEU A 101 5.93 -1.98 -3.90
CA LEU A 101 4.72 -2.49 -3.28
C LEU A 101 4.12 -1.38 -2.40
N ILE A 102 2.83 -1.14 -2.52
CA ILE A 102 2.10 -0.23 -1.64
C ILE A 102 0.93 -1.02 -1.05
N THR A 103 0.83 -1.07 0.27
CA THR A 103 -0.31 -1.63 0.99
C THR A 103 -1.07 -0.50 1.67
N TYR A 104 -2.39 -0.51 1.58
CA TYR A 104 -3.25 0.48 2.20
C TYR A 104 -4.42 -0.21 2.91
N HIS A 105 -4.64 0.14 4.17
CA HIS A 105 -5.75 -0.37 4.95
C HIS A 105 -6.24 0.64 6.00
N HIS A 106 -7.57 0.69 6.16
CA HIS A 106 -8.26 1.64 7.05
C HIS A 106 -8.23 1.24 8.53
N ASN A 107 -7.91 -0.02 8.83
CA ASN A 107 -7.82 -0.58 10.18
C ASN A 107 -6.59 -1.48 10.26
N VAL A 108 -6.03 -1.68 11.44
CA VAL A 108 -4.94 -2.66 11.64
C VAL A 108 -5.40 -4.07 11.27
N ILE A 109 -4.83 -4.62 10.20
CA ILE A 109 -5.04 -6.01 9.80
C ILE A 109 -4.12 -6.92 10.64
N ARG A 110 -4.68 -7.97 11.25
CA ARG A 110 -3.97 -8.89 12.15
C ARG A 110 -3.90 -10.32 11.62
#